data_AF-A0A4Y8CHC7-F1
#
_entry.id   AF-A0A4Y8CHC7-F1
#
_cell.length_a   1.000
_cell.length_b   1.000
_cell.length_c   1.000
_cell.angle_alpha   90.00
_cell.angle_beta   90.00
_cell.angle_gamma   90.00
#
_symmetry.space_group_name_H-M   'P 1'
#
loop_
_entity.id
_entity.type
_entity.pdbx_description
1 polymer ?
#
loop_
_entity_poly.entity_id
_entity_poly.type
_entity_poly.pdbx_seq_one_letter_code
_entity_poly.pdbx_strand_id
1 'polypeptide(L)'
;FKDGTDDCRESPAVDIVFKLLEQKVKICAYDPKAMDLAKQILGDKIDYANSMYEAIKDADAIAILTEWKEFSSLDLKKAYDLLNHKKIIDLRNLIDKNEAIKLGFEYQGVGR
;
A
#
# COMPACT_ATOMS: atom_id res chain seq x y z
N PHE A 1 -8.95 7.85 -9.07
CA PHE A 1 -9.60 8.16 -7.77
C PHE A 1 -9.28 9.61 -7.42
N LYS A 2 -10.29 10.44 -7.15
CA LYS A 2 -10.16 11.86 -6.78
C LYS A 2 -11.11 12.09 -5.61
N ASP A 3 -10.75 12.97 -4.68
CA ASP A 3 -11.50 13.21 -3.44
C ASP A 3 -12.99 13.51 -3.73
N GLY A 4 -13.89 12.68 -3.22
CA GLY A 4 -15.36 12.89 -3.31
C GLY A 4 -16.18 11.93 -4.19
N THR A 5 -15.68 10.78 -4.63
CA THR A 5 -16.51 9.79 -5.33
C THR A 5 -16.26 8.37 -4.84
N ASP A 6 -17.34 7.63 -4.56
CA ASP A 6 -17.32 6.25 -4.06
C ASP A 6 -17.04 5.21 -5.17
N ASP A 7 -16.54 5.64 -6.33
CA ASP A 7 -16.29 4.74 -7.45
C ASP A 7 -14.87 4.18 -7.43
N CYS A 8 -14.68 3.10 -6.67
CA CYS A 8 -13.43 2.33 -6.69
C CYS A 8 -13.37 1.33 -7.86
N ARG A 9 -14.41 1.21 -8.69
CA ARG A 9 -14.44 0.22 -9.80
C ARG A 9 -13.46 0.55 -10.91
N GLU A 10 -13.10 1.81 -11.07
CA GLU A 10 -12.05 2.29 -11.98
C GLU A 10 -10.80 2.76 -11.22
N SER A 11 -10.57 2.25 -10.00
CA SER A 11 -9.38 2.64 -9.24
C SER A 11 -8.13 2.00 -9.85
N PRO A 12 -7.08 2.78 -10.19
CA PRO A 12 -5.80 2.23 -10.61
C PRO A 12 -5.19 1.25 -9.58
N ALA A 13 -5.56 1.38 -8.31
CA ALA A 13 -5.13 0.45 -7.27
C ALA A 13 -5.72 -0.95 -7.47
N VAL A 14 -6.99 -1.05 -7.88
CA VAL A 14 -7.67 -2.33 -8.14
C VAL A 14 -7.02 -3.03 -9.34
N ASP A 15 -6.72 -2.29 -10.42
CA ASP A 15 -6.02 -2.83 -11.59
C ASP A 15 -4.63 -3.37 -11.25
N ILE A 16 -3.89 -2.66 -10.39
CA ILE A 16 -2.57 -3.10 -9.91
C ILE A 16 -2.72 -4.39 -9.08
N VAL A 17 -3.68 -4.44 -8.17
CA VAL A 17 -3.94 -5.64 -7.36
C VAL A 17 -4.27 -6.83 -8.26
N PHE A 18 -5.14 -6.69 -9.26
CA PHE A 18 -5.45 -7.78 -10.19
C PHE A 18 -4.21 -8.30 -10.93
N LYS A 19 -3.36 -7.40 -11.45
CA LYS A 19 -2.11 -7.80 -12.12
C LYS A 19 -1.14 -8.52 -11.19
N LEU A 20 -1.05 -8.11 -9.93
CA LEU A 20 -0.22 -8.78 -8.92
C LEU A 20 -0.78 -10.16 -8.56
N LEU A 21 -2.10 -10.30 -8.50
CA LEU A 21 -2.76 -11.59 -8.28
C LEU A 21 -2.52 -12.58 -9.42
N GLU A 22 -2.45 -12.12 -10.67
CA GLU A 22 -2.05 -12.97 -11.82
C GLU A 22 -0.65 -13.56 -11.64
N GLN A 23 0.23 -12.85 -10.92
CA GLN A 23 1.57 -13.30 -10.56
C GLN A 23 1.62 -14.11 -9.24
N LYS A 24 0.46 -14.48 -8.69
CA LYS A 24 0.31 -15.25 -7.44
C LYS A 24 0.90 -14.57 -6.20
N VAL A 25 0.97 -13.24 -6.21
CA VAL A 25 1.41 -12.45 -5.05
C VAL A 25 0.34 -12.53 -3.96
N LYS A 26 0.76 -12.71 -2.71
CA LYS A 26 -0.12 -12.57 -1.54
C LYS A 26 -0.22 -11.08 -1.20
N ILE A 27 -1.44 -10.60 -1.02
CA ILE A 27 -1.70 -9.18 -0.80
C ILE A 27 -2.55 -9.04 0.45
N CYS A 28 -2.13 -8.17 1.36
CA CYS A 28 -2.94 -7.65 2.44
C CYS A 28 -3.12 -6.15 2.20
N ALA A 29 -4.36 -5.67 2.12
CA ALA A 29 -4.65 -4.28 1.81
C ALA A 29 -5.30 -3.56 2.98
N TYR A 30 -5.05 -2.26 3.05
CA TYR A 30 -5.75 -1.33 3.92
C TYR A 30 -6.04 -0.03 3.18
N ASP A 31 -7.26 0.48 3.34
CA ASP A 31 -7.69 1.80 2.90
C ASP A 31 -8.59 2.40 3.98
N PRO A 32 -8.37 3.64 4.46
CA PRO A 32 -9.14 4.23 5.55
C PRO A 32 -10.63 4.45 5.21
N LYS A 33 -11.03 4.41 3.94
CA LYS A 33 -12.43 4.66 3.51
C LYS A 33 -13.03 3.62 2.58
N ALA A 34 -12.22 2.81 1.91
CA ALA A 34 -12.69 1.96 0.81
C ALA A 34 -12.66 0.45 1.10
N MET A 35 -12.46 0.00 2.34
CA MET A 35 -12.35 -1.44 2.66
C MET A 35 -13.57 -2.26 2.25
N ASP A 36 -14.78 -1.77 2.55
CA ASP A 36 -16.01 -2.50 2.22
C ASP A 36 -16.17 -2.65 0.71
N LEU A 37 -15.89 -1.59 -0.05
CA LEU A 37 -15.97 -1.60 -1.50
C LEU A 37 -14.84 -2.44 -2.12
N ALA A 38 -13.61 -2.35 -1.60
CA ALA A 38 -12.51 -3.22 -2.01
C ALA A 38 -12.86 -4.70 -1.78
N LYS A 39 -13.56 -5.03 -0.69
CA LYS A 39 -14.05 -6.37 -0.41
C LYS A 39 -15.13 -6.83 -1.38
N GLN A 40 -16.04 -5.94 -1.78
CA GLN A 40 -17.03 -6.25 -2.80
C GLN A 40 -16.41 -6.55 -4.18
N ILE A 41 -15.34 -5.84 -4.55
CA ILE A 41 -14.68 -5.98 -5.86
C ILE A 41 -13.71 -7.17 -5.89
N LEU A 42 -12.84 -7.28 -4.88
CA LEU A 42 -11.74 -8.24 -4.88
C LEU A 42 -12.16 -9.58 -4.24
N GLY A 43 -13.12 -9.58 -3.31
CA GLY A 43 -13.57 -10.76 -2.58
C GLY A 43 -12.44 -11.42 -1.80
N ASP A 44 -12.49 -12.74 -1.65
CA ASP A 44 -11.50 -13.49 -0.86
C ASP A 44 -10.16 -13.72 -1.59
N LYS A 45 -9.84 -12.91 -2.60
CA LYS A 45 -8.57 -13.00 -3.36
C LYS A 45 -7.40 -12.37 -2.61
N ILE A 46 -7.67 -11.48 -1.65
CA ILE A 46 -6.69 -10.78 -0.84
C ILE A 46 -7.11 -10.79 0.63
N ASP A 47 -6.17 -10.50 1.51
CA ASP A 47 -6.42 -10.22 2.92
C ASP A 47 -6.71 -8.73 3.12
N TYR A 48 -7.43 -8.43 4.20
CA TYR A 48 -7.89 -7.09 4.53
C TYR A 48 -7.48 -6.75 5.97
N ALA A 49 -6.74 -5.67 6.13
CA ALA A 49 -6.27 -5.19 7.42
C ALA A 49 -7.13 -4.01 7.93
N ASN A 50 -7.10 -3.77 9.24
CA ASN A 50 -7.81 -2.66 9.88
C ASN A 50 -6.92 -1.43 10.10
N SER A 51 -5.63 -1.52 9.76
CA SER A 51 -4.69 -0.41 9.83
C SER A 51 -3.54 -0.61 8.85
N MET A 52 -2.84 0.48 8.50
CA MET A 52 -1.64 0.39 7.65
C MET A 52 -0.54 -0.49 8.28
N TYR A 53 -0.42 -0.54 9.61
CA TYR A 53 0.58 -1.37 10.28
C TYR A 53 0.24 -2.86 10.26
N GLU A 54 -1.05 -3.20 10.33
CA GLU A 54 -1.50 -4.59 10.19
C GLU A 54 -1.30 -5.07 8.74
N ALA A 55 -1.54 -4.20 7.75
CA ALA A 55 -1.36 -4.53 6.33
C ALA A 55 0.09 -4.88 5.95
N ILE A 56 1.07 -4.27 6.63
CA ILE A 56 2.50 -4.44 6.31
C ILE A 56 3.20 -5.46 7.21
N LYS A 57 2.50 -6.02 8.20
CA LYS A 57 3.09 -6.97 9.13
C LYS A 57 3.50 -8.25 8.39
N ASP A 58 4.75 -8.66 8.57
CA ASP A 58 5.36 -9.83 7.92
C ASP A 58 5.34 -9.75 6.38
N ALA A 59 5.17 -8.55 5.81
CA ALA A 59 5.17 -8.34 4.37
C ALA A 59 6.60 -8.14 3.81
N ASP A 60 6.79 -8.43 2.53
CA ASP A 60 8.08 -8.26 1.84
C ASP A 60 8.24 -6.86 1.21
N ALA A 61 7.12 -6.18 0.94
CA ALA A 61 7.15 -4.84 0.38
C ALA A 61 5.88 -4.07 0.76
N ILE A 62 6.02 -2.74 0.85
CA ILE A 62 4.90 -1.81 0.93
C ILE A 62 4.66 -1.23 -0.46
N ALA A 63 3.40 -1.19 -0.89
CA ALA A 63 2.98 -0.46 -2.10
C ALA A 63 1.97 0.62 -1.73
N ILE A 64 2.32 1.89 -1.95
CA ILE A 64 1.43 3.03 -1.68
C ILE A 64 0.75 3.43 -2.99
N LEU A 65 -0.55 3.14 -3.08
CA LEU A 65 -1.34 3.28 -4.32
C LEU A 65 -2.32 4.46 -4.29
N THR A 66 -2.59 5.03 -3.13
CA THR A 66 -3.51 6.16 -2.91
C THR A 66 -2.89 7.20 -1.98
N GLU A 67 -3.26 8.47 -2.17
CA GLU A 67 -2.68 9.64 -1.51
C GLU A 67 -3.32 10.00 -0.16
N TRP A 68 -3.71 9.00 0.64
CA TRP A 68 -4.26 9.27 1.96
C TRP A 68 -3.22 9.91 2.88
N LYS A 69 -3.61 11.01 3.54
CA LYS A 69 -2.73 11.74 4.47
C LYS A 69 -2.15 10.84 5.56
N GLU A 70 -2.92 9.85 6.04
CA GLU A 70 -2.45 8.87 7.02
C GLU A 70 -1.16 8.16 6.58
N PHE A 71 -1.01 7.83 5.30
CA PHE A 71 0.17 7.13 4.80
C PHE A 71 1.43 8.00 4.80
N SER A 72 1.28 9.33 4.65
CA SER A 72 2.40 10.27 4.83
C SER A 72 2.91 10.34 6.27
N SER A 73 2.13 9.85 7.24
CA SER A 73 2.52 9.76 8.65
C SER A 73 3.05 8.38 9.06
N LEU A 74 3.37 7.52 8.09
CA LEU A 74 3.96 6.21 8.35
C LEU A 74 5.29 6.35 9.11
N ASP A 75 5.30 5.89 10.36
CA ASP A 75 6.55 5.70 11.11
C ASP A 75 7.42 4.63 10.40
N LEU A 76 8.45 5.11 9.72
CA LEU A 76 9.36 4.26 8.94
C LEU A 76 10.16 3.30 9.80
N LYS A 77 10.48 3.65 11.05
CA LYS A 77 11.21 2.75 11.95
C LYS A 77 10.30 1.58 12.37
N LYS A 78 9.06 1.88 12.73
CA LYS A 78 8.07 0.84 13.03
C LYS A 78 7.77 -0.03 11.81
N ALA A 79 7.63 0.57 10.63
CA ALA A 79 7.46 -0.17 9.39
C ALA A 79 8.66 -1.08 9.10
N TYR A 80 9.88 -0.60 9.38
CA TYR A 80 11.10 -1.38 9.23
C TYR A 80 11.04 -2.63 10.09
N ASP A 81 10.66 -2.53 11.35
CA ASP A 81 10.61 -3.67 12.27
C ASP A 81 9.51 -4.70 11.90
N LEU A 82 8.46 -4.28 11.20
CA LEU A 82 7.33 -5.14 10.83
C LEU A 82 7.53 -5.92 9.52
N LEU A 83 8.35 -5.44 8.61
CA LEU A 83 8.55 -6.06 7.30
C LEU A 83 9.61 -7.17 7.33
N ASN A 84 9.46 -8.19 6.48
CA ASN A 84 10.53 -9.16 6.21
C ASN A 84 11.63 -8.53 5.35
N HIS A 85 11.24 -7.83 4.29
CA HIS A 85 12.13 -7.12 3.37
C HIS A 85 11.81 -5.63 3.36
N LYS A 86 12.86 -4.80 3.38
CA LYS A 86 12.73 -3.36 3.62
C LYS A 86 12.47 -2.62 2.30
N LYS A 87 11.40 -3.00 1.59
CA LYS A 87 11.08 -2.43 0.28
C LYS A 87 9.84 -1.55 0.33
N ILE A 88 9.95 -0.34 -0.21
CA ILE A 88 8.84 0.61 -0.36
C ILE A 88 8.72 0.98 -1.84
N ILE A 89 7.53 0.78 -2.39
CA ILE A 89 7.12 1.22 -3.72
C ILE A 89 6.06 2.30 -3.52
N ASP A 90 6.44 3.55 -3.70
CA ASP A 90 5.58 4.69 -3.47
C ASP A 90 5.15 5.34 -4.80
N LEU A 91 3.96 4.98 -5.27
CA LEU A 91 3.41 5.52 -6.52
C LEU A 91 2.79 6.91 -6.34
N ARG A 92 2.83 7.45 -5.12
CA ARG A 92 2.25 8.76 -4.75
C ARG A 92 3.29 9.74 -4.22
N ASN A 93 4.53 9.29 -4.01
CA ASN A 93 5.65 10.06 -3.47
C ASN A 93 5.28 10.76 -2.13
N LEU A 94 4.60 10.04 -1.23
CA LEU A 94 4.21 10.50 0.10
C LEU A 94 5.33 10.35 1.13
N ILE A 95 6.23 9.39 0.94
CA ILE A 95 7.30 9.08 1.88
C ILE A 95 8.56 9.88 1.52
N ASP A 96 9.27 10.36 2.54
CA ASP A 96 10.60 10.95 2.35
C ASP A 96 11.59 9.85 1.93
N LYS A 97 11.94 9.86 0.64
CA LYS A 97 12.92 8.96 0.02
C LYS A 97 14.26 8.94 0.77
N ASN A 98 14.77 10.10 1.19
CA ASN A 98 16.07 10.18 1.84
C ASN A 98 16.02 9.57 3.24
N GLU A 99 14.93 9.80 3.98
CA GLU A 99 14.72 9.19 5.28
C GLU A 99 14.59 7.66 5.16
N ALA A 100 13.78 7.18 4.21
CA ALA A 100 13.62 5.75 3.95
C ALA A 100 14.96 5.08 3.60
N ILE A 101 15.73 5.65 2.67
CA ILE A 101 17.05 5.12 2.29
C ILE A 101 18.01 5.13 3.49
N LYS A 102 18.03 6.22 4.28
CA LYS A 102 18.88 6.34 5.48
C LYS A 102 18.56 5.26 6.52
N LEU A 103 17.29 4.88 6.66
CA LEU A 103 16.85 3.79 7.54
C LEU A 103 17.13 2.39 6.95
N GLY A 104 17.56 2.31 5.68
CA GLY A 104 17.93 1.06 5.03
C GLY A 104 16.83 0.43 4.18
N PHE A 105 15.83 1.21 3.77
CA PHE A 105 14.85 0.76 2.79
C PHE A 105 15.40 0.81 1.35
N GLU A 106 15.07 -0.20 0.55
CA GLU A 106 15.01 -0.08 -0.90
C GLU A 106 13.75 0.74 -1.25
N TYR A 107 13.96 1.97 -1.73
CA TYR A 107 12.87 2.89 -2.06
C TYR A 107 12.74 3.09 -3.56
N GLN A 108 11.53 2.89 -4.09
CA GLN A 108 11.17 3.18 -5.48
C GLN A 108 9.98 4.14 -5.52
N GLY A 109 10.21 5.35 -6.06
CA GLY A 109 9.16 6.34 -6.33
C GLY A 109 8.84 6.45 -7.83
N VAL A 110 7.86 7.29 -8.18
CA VAL A 110 7.57 7.61 -9.58
C VAL A 110 8.22 8.95 -9.94
N GLY A 111 9.10 8.91 -10.95
CA GLY A 111 9.77 10.10 -11.50
C GLY A 111 10.85 10.71 -10.61
N ARG A 112 11.41 9.94 -9.66
CA ARG A 112 12.41 10.42 -8.68
C ARG A 112 13.42 9.36 -8.25
#